data_AF-A0A4Q7P3I1-F1
#
_entry.id   AF-A0A4Q7P3I1-F1
#
_cell.length_a   1.000
_cell.length_b   1.000
_cell.length_c   1.000
_cell.angle_alpha   90.00
_cell.angle_beta   90.00
_cell.angle_gamma   90.00
#
_symmetry.space_group_name_H-M   'P 1'
#
loop_
_entity.id
_entity.type
_entity.pdbx_description
1 polymer ?
#
loop_
_entity_poly.entity_id
_entity_poly.type
_entity_poly.pdbx_seq_one_letter_code
_entity_poly.pdbx_strand_id
1 'polypeptide(L)'
;MRILIVFSCFLLFACAQKEDRASSVTDVVISLHKKIEDGPFPASSRPLYVYDQQPIDIKGLPAIDTLKVQYYGFKTSKLYDSVQPKGIHLFSGFENDSIVISLDLNYNKDFSDDRKLYFSKEFLNNKNGREALRKYTTRLDTLQYKGFKNGHSALITLMYKVKLNDSSIVYRNDPIKTTLSLQMQTYDPWWSGETTIENEIYKLAYDPGSLFYPNFLFAKINDKFPTRAEYDYIDYKLKDTIQLGSSYFRMDSIDNQVSRLFLKKLAIKEKLTGYRRGETIKDIRFIDMNLKTNSLSQLLTQNEYVLIDFWGTWCAPCIKLTPDLVKLKTDFPDRVSIVSFAYDEERNKVASYIEQHDMNWTHVFIKGNAKGKNHPRVIKDLRIQTYPTFLLINKELKIIERGYGKESLHQIRELLLEQSEEQ
;
A
#
# COMPACT_ATOMS: atom_id res chain seq x y z
N MET A 1 77.49 10.71 -58.89
CA MET A 1 76.71 11.41 -57.87
C MET A 1 75.33 10.74 -57.81
N ARG A 2 75.07 9.92 -56.80
CA ARG A 2 73.80 9.16 -56.62
C ARG A 2 72.92 9.94 -55.65
N ILE A 3 71.64 10.13 -55.99
CA ILE A 3 70.61 10.66 -55.08
C ILE A 3 69.59 9.56 -54.83
N LEU A 4 69.36 9.29 -53.53
CA LEU A 4 68.42 8.34 -52.95
C LEU A 4 67.01 8.96 -52.96
N ILE A 5 65.99 8.23 -53.43
CA ILE A 5 64.58 8.60 -53.25
C ILE A 5 63.93 7.53 -52.36
N VAL A 6 63.35 8.00 -51.26
CA VAL A 6 62.71 7.20 -50.19
C VAL A 6 61.29 6.82 -50.62
N PHE A 7 60.98 5.51 -50.58
CA PHE A 7 59.62 4.97 -50.71
C PHE A 7 58.88 5.12 -49.38
N SER A 8 57.70 5.75 -49.38
CA SER A 8 56.78 5.76 -48.24
C SER A 8 55.54 4.92 -48.56
N CYS A 9 55.24 4.02 -47.63
CA CYS A 9 54.26 2.94 -47.71
C CYS A 9 52.90 3.45 -47.24
N PHE A 10 51.87 3.43 -48.09
CA PHE A 10 50.47 3.67 -47.68
C PHE A 10 49.74 2.33 -47.50
N LEU A 11 49.59 1.92 -46.24
CA LEU A 11 48.70 0.83 -45.83
C LEU A 11 47.28 1.37 -45.67
N LEU A 12 46.37 0.93 -46.55
CA LEU A 12 44.92 1.14 -46.42
C LEU A 12 44.38 0.26 -45.29
N PHE A 13 44.11 0.86 -44.13
CA PHE A 13 43.29 0.24 -43.10
C PHE A 13 41.81 0.47 -43.43
N ALA A 14 41.13 -0.59 -43.86
CA ALA A 14 39.67 -0.63 -43.92
C ALA A 14 39.12 -0.71 -42.48
N CYS A 15 38.68 0.43 -41.95
CA CYS A 15 37.92 0.48 -40.70
C CYS A 15 36.46 0.12 -41.01
N ALA A 16 36.08 -1.13 -40.74
CA ALA A 16 34.68 -1.53 -40.67
C ALA A 16 34.04 -0.79 -39.47
N GLN A 17 33.28 0.28 -39.75
CA GLN A 17 32.38 0.87 -38.78
C GLN A 17 31.33 -0.18 -38.41
N LYS A 18 31.47 -0.73 -37.21
CA LYS A 18 30.40 -1.43 -36.53
C LYS A 18 29.35 -0.37 -36.20
N GLU A 19 28.37 -0.20 -37.07
CA GLU A 19 27.15 0.53 -36.74
C GLU A 19 26.50 -0.19 -35.56
N ASP A 20 26.77 0.31 -34.36
CA ASP A 20 25.90 0.09 -33.21
C ASP A 20 24.54 0.68 -33.61
N ARG A 21 23.63 -0.18 -34.08
CA ARG A 21 22.19 0.07 -34.03
C ARG A 21 21.78 0.13 -32.56
N ALA A 22 22.13 1.23 -31.90
CA ALA A 22 21.39 1.72 -30.75
C ALA A 22 19.99 2.09 -31.29
N SER A 23 19.10 1.09 -31.30
CA SER A 23 17.65 1.33 -31.26
C SER A 23 17.42 2.46 -30.27
N SER A 24 16.78 3.54 -30.69
CA SER A 24 16.47 4.72 -29.89
C SER A 24 15.53 4.35 -28.73
N VAL A 25 16.12 3.82 -27.67
CA VAL A 25 15.44 3.55 -26.40
C VAL A 25 15.36 4.89 -25.69
N THR A 26 14.26 5.61 -25.87
CA THR A 26 14.06 6.88 -25.17
C THR A 26 13.72 6.61 -23.72
N ASP A 27 14.65 6.96 -22.84
CA ASP A 27 14.39 7.05 -21.40
C ASP A 27 13.36 8.15 -21.13
N VAL A 28 12.56 7.95 -20.09
CA VAL A 28 11.46 8.85 -19.71
C VAL A 28 11.83 9.53 -18.40
N VAL A 29 11.66 10.85 -18.34
CA VAL A 29 11.83 11.62 -17.12
C VAL A 29 10.48 12.18 -16.72
N ILE A 30 10.02 11.87 -15.52
CA ILE A 30 8.77 12.37 -14.96
C ILE A 30 9.10 13.49 -13.98
N SER A 31 8.62 14.70 -14.26
CA SER A 31 8.68 15.82 -13.33
C SER A 31 7.71 15.58 -12.18
N LEU A 32 8.19 15.80 -10.95
CA LEU A 32 7.44 15.59 -9.73
C LEU A 32 7.23 16.91 -9.00
N HIS A 33 6.00 17.12 -8.54
CA HIS A 33 5.59 18.31 -7.81
C HIS A 33 5.11 17.93 -6.43
N LYS A 34 5.67 18.59 -5.40
CA LYS A 34 5.25 18.38 -4.02
C LYS A 34 3.79 18.84 -3.84
N LYS A 35 3.02 18.01 -3.16
CA LYS A 35 1.61 18.20 -2.82
C LYS A 35 1.45 18.29 -1.31
N ILE A 36 0.69 19.28 -0.88
CA ILE A 36 0.33 19.56 0.53
C ILE A 36 -1.20 19.53 0.63
N GLU A 37 -1.80 18.52 0.02
CA GLU A 37 -3.23 18.26 -0.02
C GLU A 37 -3.49 16.76 0.22
N ASP A 38 -4.74 16.36 0.41
CA ASP A 38 -5.09 14.95 0.54
C ASP A 38 -4.54 14.16 -0.67
N GLY A 39 -3.86 13.07 -0.39
CA GLY A 39 -3.22 12.22 -1.40
C GLY A 39 -3.82 10.83 -1.49
N PRO A 40 -3.33 10.02 -2.42
CA PRO A 40 -3.74 8.61 -2.54
C PRO A 40 -3.17 7.71 -1.43
N PHE A 41 -2.32 8.25 -0.56
CA PHE A 41 -1.70 7.52 0.54
C PHE A 41 -2.58 7.56 1.80
N PRO A 42 -2.65 6.46 2.56
CA PRO A 42 -3.49 6.39 3.75
C PRO A 42 -2.97 7.29 4.87
N ALA A 43 -3.91 7.93 5.58
CA ALA A 43 -3.59 8.76 6.73
C ALA A 43 -3.13 7.93 7.93
N SER A 44 -2.13 8.43 8.65
CA SER A 44 -1.76 7.86 9.95
C SER A 44 -2.65 8.43 11.05
N SER A 45 -3.25 7.55 11.86
CA SER A 45 -4.08 7.99 12.98
C SER A 45 -3.24 8.16 14.26
N ARG A 46 -3.32 9.32 14.89
CA ARG A 46 -2.64 9.65 16.15
C ARG A 46 -3.67 9.96 17.23
N PRO A 47 -3.73 9.19 18.34
CA PRO A 47 -4.62 9.52 19.43
C PRO A 47 -4.18 10.84 20.06
N LEU A 48 -5.17 11.63 20.49
CA LEU A 48 -4.95 12.79 21.34
C LEU A 48 -4.97 12.32 22.80
N TYR A 49 -4.05 12.87 23.60
CA TYR A 49 -4.01 12.58 25.03
C TYR A 49 -5.07 13.42 25.73
N VAL A 50 -5.80 12.79 26.64
CA VAL A 50 -6.86 13.42 27.42
C VAL A 50 -6.25 13.84 28.75
N TYR A 51 -6.55 15.05 29.22
CA TYR A 51 -6.23 15.41 30.59
C TYR A 51 -7.24 14.79 31.56
N ASP A 52 -6.76 14.18 32.63
CA ASP A 52 -7.61 13.59 33.68
C ASP A 52 -8.42 14.66 34.43
N GLN A 53 -7.85 15.86 34.56
CA GLN A 53 -8.49 17.03 35.14
C GLN A 53 -8.21 18.25 34.26
N GLN A 54 -9.08 19.27 34.31
CA GLN A 54 -8.88 20.49 33.54
C GLN A 54 -7.54 21.15 33.93
N PRO A 55 -6.64 21.41 32.97
CA PRO A 55 -5.36 22.05 33.28
C PRO A 55 -5.57 23.48 33.77
N ILE A 56 -4.93 23.83 34.89
CA ILE A 56 -5.07 25.15 35.54
C ILE A 56 -4.48 26.27 34.66
N ASP A 57 -3.53 25.94 33.77
CA ASP A 57 -2.83 26.88 32.91
C ASP A 57 -3.53 27.15 31.56
N ILE A 58 -4.67 26.51 31.29
CA ILE A 58 -5.46 26.73 30.08
C ILE A 58 -6.61 27.70 30.37
N LYS A 59 -6.75 28.73 29.53
CA LYS A 59 -7.75 29.80 29.63
C LYS A 59 -8.73 29.75 28.46
N GLY A 60 -9.80 30.56 28.54
CA GLY A 60 -10.78 30.69 27.45
C GLY A 60 -11.69 29.48 27.23
N LEU A 61 -11.68 28.51 28.15
CA LEU A 61 -12.55 27.33 28.05
C LEU A 61 -14.03 27.72 28.28
N PRO A 62 -14.95 27.28 27.42
CA PRO A 62 -16.35 27.65 27.54
C PRO A 62 -17.07 26.81 28.60
N ALA A 63 -18.09 27.38 29.22
CA ALA A 63 -19.01 26.65 30.09
C ALA A 63 -20.07 25.93 29.23
N ILE A 64 -19.82 24.66 28.94
CA ILE A 64 -20.64 23.83 28.04
C ILE A 64 -21.00 22.50 28.73
N ASP A 65 -22.01 21.80 28.21
CA ASP A 65 -22.63 20.62 28.84
C ASP A 65 -21.62 19.51 29.13
N THR A 66 -20.70 19.29 28.20
CA THR A 66 -19.55 18.42 28.38
C THR A 66 -18.32 19.14 27.89
N LEU A 67 -17.23 19.11 28.66
CA LEU A 67 -15.96 19.69 28.24
C LEU A 67 -14.85 18.66 28.41
N LYS A 68 -14.13 18.40 27.32
CA LYS A 68 -12.94 17.56 27.32
C LYS A 68 -11.77 18.30 26.72
N VAL A 69 -10.73 18.48 27.52
CA VAL A 69 -9.47 19.08 27.08
C VAL A 69 -8.49 17.98 26.70
N GLN A 70 -7.85 18.14 25.56
CA GLN A 70 -6.96 17.17 24.95
C GLN A 70 -5.70 17.87 24.44
N TYR A 71 -4.62 17.12 24.27
CA TYR A 71 -3.39 17.64 23.70
C TYR A 71 -2.73 16.65 22.75
N TYR A 72 -1.97 17.21 21.81
CA TYR A 72 -1.05 16.46 20.97
C TYR A 72 0.38 16.93 21.19
N GLY A 73 1.23 16.07 21.76
CA GLY A 73 2.66 16.34 21.90
C GLY A 73 3.42 16.12 20.58
N PHE A 74 4.28 17.06 20.22
CA PHE A 74 5.17 16.90 19.07
C PHE A 74 6.30 15.92 19.40
N LYS A 75 6.59 14.96 18.50
CA LYS A 75 7.54 13.85 18.73
C LYS A 75 9.03 14.27 18.84
N THR A 76 9.37 15.56 18.78
CA THR A 76 10.76 16.04 18.65
C THR A 76 11.10 17.15 19.63
N SER A 77 10.99 16.91 20.93
CA SER A 77 11.52 17.80 21.96
C SER A 77 12.65 17.11 22.73
N LYS A 78 13.85 17.01 22.13
CA LYS A 78 15.06 16.53 22.84
C LYS A 78 15.87 17.66 23.50
N LEU A 79 15.48 18.92 23.34
CA LEU A 79 16.05 20.04 24.09
C LEU A 79 15.03 20.47 25.14
N TYR A 80 15.38 20.29 26.42
CA TYR A 80 14.56 20.69 27.57
C TYR A 80 14.25 22.20 27.57
N ASP A 81 15.08 23.02 26.90
CA ASP A 81 15.05 24.49 26.94
C ASP A 81 14.62 25.20 25.63
N SER A 82 13.97 24.50 24.69
CA SER A 82 13.53 25.18 23.46
C SER A 82 12.23 26.00 23.66
N VAL A 83 12.30 27.30 23.34
CA VAL A 83 11.21 28.31 23.31
C VAL A 83 10.23 28.04 22.14
N GLN A 84 9.76 26.81 21.99
CA GLN A 84 8.92 26.37 20.88
C GLN A 84 7.78 25.52 21.44
N PRO A 85 6.57 25.58 20.84
CA PRO A 85 5.44 24.85 21.37
C PRO A 85 5.73 23.35 21.39
N LYS A 86 5.50 22.72 22.55
CA LYS A 86 5.71 21.28 22.76
C LYS A 86 4.56 20.43 22.20
N GLY A 87 3.50 21.09 21.72
CA GLY A 87 2.28 20.49 21.20
C GLY A 87 1.19 21.52 20.97
N ILE A 88 0.01 21.04 20.58
CA ILE A 88 -1.24 21.82 20.51
C ILE A 88 -2.22 21.31 21.55
N HIS A 89 -3.09 22.21 22.02
CA HIS A 89 -4.22 21.89 22.87
C HIS A 89 -5.51 22.01 22.08
N LEU A 90 -6.49 21.19 22.43
CA LEU A 90 -7.81 21.21 21.83
C LEU A 90 -8.83 21.01 22.93
N PHE A 91 -10.02 21.56 22.75
CA PHE A 91 -11.18 21.09 23.50
C PHE A 91 -12.27 20.58 22.58
N SER A 92 -13.04 19.63 23.08
CA SER A 92 -14.28 19.19 22.46
C SER A 92 -15.37 19.04 23.50
N GLY A 93 -16.61 19.23 23.09
CA GLY A 93 -17.73 19.18 24.00
C GLY A 93 -19.07 19.30 23.31
N PHE A 94 -20.10 19.34 24.13
CA PHE A 94 -21.47 19.58 23.70
C PHE A 94 -21.95 20.95 24.18
N GLU A 95 -22.43 21.75 23.25
CA GLU A 95 -23.06 23.05 23.53
C GLU A 95 -24.44 23.03 22.88
N ASN A 96 -25.49 22.96 23.71
CA ASN A 96 -26.88 22.80 23.24
C ASN A 96 -27.03 21.57 22.32
N ASP A 97 -27.55 21.70 21.10
CA ASP A 97 -27.71 20.60 20.13
C ASP A 97 -26.52 20.40 19.18
N SER A 98 -25.37 20.99 19.51
CA SER A 98 -24.15 20.91 18.69
C SER A 98 -22.97 20.29 19.42
N ILE A 99 -22.11 19.62 18.67
CA ILE A 99 -20.72 19.39 19.06
C ILE A 99 -19.96 20.68 18.81
N VAL A 100 -19.13 21.08 19.77
CA VAL A 100 -18.16 22.15 19.60
C VAL A 100 -16.75 21.59 19.72
N ILE A 101 -15.87 22.04 18.82
CA ILE A 101 -14.43 21.74 18.83
C ILE A 101 -13.67 23.06 18.66
N SER A 102 -12.60 23.26 19.42
CA SER A 102 -11.64 24.36 19.20
C SER A 102 -10.20 23.86 19.32
N LEU A 103 -9.29 24.54 18.64
CA LEU A 103 -7.86 24.22 18.57
C LEU A 103 -7.07 25.48 18.92
N ASP A 104 -6.15 25.36 19.87
CA ASP A 104 -5.17 26.38 20.22
C ASP A 104 -4.02 26.33 19.20
N LEU A 105 -4.15 27.12 18.14
CA LEU A 105 -3.21 27.14 17.01
C LEU A 105 -2.11 28.20 17.16
N ASN A 106 -2.32 29.19 18.02
CA ASN A 106 -1.34 30.23 18.34
C ASN A 106 -0.43 29.80 19.52
N TYR A 107 -0.72 28.66 20.16
CA TYR A 107 0.03 28.03 21.24
C TYR A 107 0.08 28.86 22.53
N ASN A 108 -0.89 29.74 22.75
CA ASN A 108 -0.95 30.62 23.91
C ASN A 108 -1.68 29.97 25.10
N LYS A 109 -2.27 28.77 24.92
CA LYS A 109 -3.13 28.08 25.89
C LYS A 109 -4.35 28.88 26.33
N ASP A 110 -4.86 29.76 25.49
CA ASP A 110 -6.03 30.59 25.73
C ASP A 110 -6.99 30.50 24.55
N PHE A 111 -8.10 29.78 24.75
CA PHE A 111 -9.10 29.55 23.71
C PHE A 111 -10.02 30.75 23.45
N SER A 112 -9.78 31.89 24.10
CA SER A 112 -10.65 33.07 23.98
C SER A 112 -10.63 33.67 22.57
N ASP A 113 -9.50 33.59 21.87
CA ASP A 113 -9.33 34.06 20.49
C ASP A 113 -9.38 32.94 19.44
N ASP A 114 -9.46 31.68 19.87
CA ASP A 114 -9.51 30.54 18.98
C ASP A 114 -10.89 30.29 18.37
N ARG A 115 -10.87 29.89 17.09
CA ARG A 115 -12.09 29.60 16.33
C ARG A 115 -12.75 28.32 16.82
N LYS A 116 -14.02 28.44 17.21
CA LYS A 116 -14.92 27.31 17.47
C LYS A 116 -15.54 26.76 16.19
N LEU A 117 -15.58 25.44 16.06
CA LEU A 117 -16.22 24.70 14.99
C LEU A 117 -17.41 23.94 15.56
N TYR A 118 -18.57 24.07 14.92
CA TYR A 118 -19.82 23.45 15.34
C TYR A 118 -20.27 22.37 14.36
N PHE A 119 -20.78 21.28 14.91
CA PHE A 119 -21.31 20.15 14.15
C PHE A 119 -22.61 19.62 14.75
N SER A 120 -23.54 19.17 13.90
CA SER A 120 -24.83 18.59 14.35
C SER A 120 -24.65 17.31 15.16
N LYS A 121 -25.45 17.13 16.23
CA LYS A 121 -25.53 15.90 17.04
C LYS A 121 -26.34 14.75 16.41
N GLU A 122 -26.82 14.88 15.18
CA GLU A 122 -27.68 13.89 14.50
C GLU A 122 -27.16 12.44 14.53
N PHE A 123 -25.84 12.23 14.54
CA PHE A 123 -25.26 10.88 14.59
C PHE A 123 -25.65 10.08 15.84
N LEU A 124 -26.02 10.73 16.96
CA LEU A 124 -26.50 10.06 18.18
C LEU A 124 -27.80 9.30 17.92
N ASN A 125 -28.61 9.77 16.96
CA ASN A 125 -29.89 9.16 16.60
C ASN A 125 -29.75 8.08 15.51
N ASN A 126 -28.54 7.84 15.00
CA ASN A 126 -28.30 6.91 13.90
C ASN A 126 -27.91 5.52 14.42
N LYS A 127 -28.62 4.46 13.97
CA LYS A 127 -28.29 3.05 14.27
C LYS A 127 -26.83 2.69 13.92
N ASN A 128 -26.27 3.36 12.90
CA ASN A 128 -24.89 3.27 12.43
C ASN A 128 -24.02 4.44 12.91
N GLY A 129 -24.23 4.96 14.13
CA GLY A 129 -23.55 6.14 14.67
C GLY A 129 -22.02 6.19 14.48
N ARG A 130 -21.31 5.06 14.45
CA ARG A 130 -19.87 4.98 14.12
C ARG A 130 -19.53 5.47 12.72
N GLU A 131 -20.31 5.07 11.72
CA GLU A 131 -20.10 5.48 10.33
C GLU A 131 -20.48 6.94 10.14
N ALA A 132 -21.55 7.39 10.81
CA ALA A 132 -21.92 8.80 10.86
C ALA A 132 -20.81 9.65 11.49
N LEU A 133 -20.19 9.19 12.58
CA LEU A 133 -19.05 9.84 13.25
C LEU A 133 -17.86 10.08 12.32
N ARG A 134 -17.58 9.15 11.40
CA ARG A 134 -16.48 9.29 10.43
C ARG A 134 -16.67 10.46 9.47
N LYS A 135 -17.90 10.95 9.29
CA LYS A 135 -18.18 12.13 8.45
C LYS A 135 -17.84 13.45 9.14
N TYR A 136 -17.69 13.44 10.47
CA TYR A 136 -17.39 14.63 11.26
C TYR A 136 -15.88 14.80 11.43
N THR A 137 -15.29 15.48 10.45
CA THR A 137 -13.87 15.83 10.41
C THR A 137 -13.72 17.30 10.08
N THR A 138 -12.67 17.93 10.60
CA THR A 138 -12.25 19.26 10.16
C THR A 138 -11.72 19.21 8.73
N ARG A 139 -11.57 20.39 8.12
CA ARG A 139 -10.79 20.54 6.89
C ARG A 139 -9.33 20.15 7.15
N LEU A 140 -8.65 19.73 6.08
CA LEU A 140 -7.20 19.54 6.10
C LEU A 140 -6.53 20.87 6.38
N ASP A 141 -5.61 20.89 7.35
CA ASP A 141 -4.85 22.07 7.71
C ASP A 141 -3.38 21.68 8.01
N THR A 142 -2.52 22.68 8.21
CA THR A 142 -1.10 22.49 8.47
C THR A 142 -0.65 23.20 9.73
N LEU A 143 0.19 22.52 10.52
CA LEU A 143 0.88 23.07 11.68
C LEU A 143 2.36 23.12 11.39
N GLN A 144 3.01 24.24 11.72
CA GLN A 144 4.46 24.36 11.65
C GLN A 144 5.05 24.46 13.05
N TYR A 145 6.08 23.67 13.33
CA TYR A 145 6.81 23.71 14.59
C TYR A 145 8.28 23.40 14.34
N LYS A 146 9.20 23.97 15.13
CA LYS A 146 10.62 23.56 15.05
C LYS A 146 10.78 22.22 15.76
N GLY A 147 11.37 21.26 15.06
CA GLY A 147 11.75 19.97 15.60
C GLY A 147 13.22 19.66 15.40
N PHE A 148 13.70 18.64 16.09
CA PHE A 148 15.07 18.17 15.95
C PHE A 148 15.11 16.88 15.13
N LYS A 149 15.82 16.89 14.01
CA LYS A 149 15.96 15.74 13.10
C LYS A 149 17.44 15.55 12.75
N ASN A 150 17.95 14.34 12.96
CA ASN A 150 19.33 13.95 12.60
C ASN A 150 20.42 14.89 13.12
N GLY A 151 20.30 15.41 14.35
CA GLY A 151 21.31 16.31 14.93
C GLY A 151 21.12 17.79 14.62
N HIS A 152 20.10 18.17 13.86
CA HIS A 152 19.84 19.56 13.48
C HIS A 152 18.39 20.00 13.79
N SER A 153 18.23 21.28 14.12
CA SER A 153 16.93 21.93 14.20
C SER A 153 16.37 22.18 12.81
N ALA A 154 15.13 21.75 12.56
CA ALA A 154 14.44 21.93 11.30
C ALA A 154 13.01 22.40 11.54
N LEU A 155 12.48 23.22 10.63
CA LEU A 155 11.05 23.53 10.60
C LEU A 155 10.30 22.32 10.07
N ILE A 156 9.40 21.76 10.87
CA ILE A 156 8.56 20.61 10.51
C ILE A 156 7.16 21.13 10.20
N THR A 157 6.62 20.73 9.06
CA THR A 157 5.23 20.95 8.70
C THR A 157 4.46 19.64 8.90
N LEU A 158 3.43 19.67 9.73
CA LEU A 158 2.51 18.58 9.98
C LEU A 158 1.18 18.88 9.30
N MET A 159 0.78 18.08 8.32
CA MET A 159 -0.55 18.14 7.74
C MET A 159 -1.51 17.27 8.57
N TYR A 160 -2.70 17.79 8.88
CA TYR A 160 -3.61 17.09 9.77
C TYR A 160 -5.09 17.38 9.52
N LYS A 161 -5.92 16.45 10.00
CA LYS A 161 -7.36 16.61 10.22
C LYS A 161 -7.69 16.16 11.63
N VAL A 162 -8.59 16.87 12.29
CA VAL A 162 -9.16 16.44 13.56
C VAL A 162 -10.53 15.86 13.29
N LYS A 163 -10.79 14.70 13.84
CA LYS A 163 -12.09 14.04 13.78
C LYS A 163 -12.47 13.49 15.14
N LEU A 164 -13.73 13.13 15.27
CA LEU A 164 -14.20 12.40 16.44
C LEU A 164 -13.59 10.99 16.44
N ASN A 165 -13.16 10.53 17.61
CA ASN A 165 -12.63 9.18 17.80
C ASN A 165 -13.79 8.16 17.79
N ASP A 166 -13.62 7.01 17.11
CA ASP A 166 -14.62 5.93 17.07
C ASP A 166 -14.95 5.39 18.49
N SER A 167 -14.03 5.56 19.46
CA SER A 167 -14.24 5.23 20.88
C SER A 167 -15.11 6.23 21.65
N SER A 168 -15.49 7.36 21.07
CA SER A 168 -16.30 8.40 21.72
C SER A 168 -17.78 8.01 21.92
N ILE A 169 -18.12 6.72 21.80
CA ILE A 169 -19.49 6.17 21.86
C ILE A 169 -19.63 5.13 22.98
N VAL A 170 -19.04 5.36 24.15
CA VAL A 170 -19.14 4.38 25.24
C VAL A 170 -20.57 4.26 25.79
N TYR A 171 -21.49 5.20 25.49
CA TYR A 171 -22.83 5.19 26.06
C TYR A 171 -23.94 5.59 25.07
N ARG A 172 -24.20 4.76 24.03
CA ARG A 172 -25.32 4.98 23.08
C ARG A 172 -26.67 5.24 23.74
N ASN A 173 -26.87 4.78 24.98
CA ASN A 173 -28.14 4.87 25.71
C ASN A 173 -28.13 5.93 26.81
N ASP A 174 -27.04 6.69 26.97
CA ASP A 174 -26.91 7.75 27.97
C ASP A 174 -26.13 8.93 27.35
N PRO A 175 -26.82 9.84 26.64
CA PRO A 175 -26.20 11.01 26.01
C PRO A 175 -25.45 11.89 27.01
N ILE A 176 -25.88 11.91 28.27
CA ILE A 176 -25.29 12.69 29.36
C ILE A 176 -23.91 12.14 29.74
N LYS A 177 -23.67 10.83 29.58
CA LYS A 177 -22.35 10.21 29.82
C LYS A 177 -21.45 10.14 28.60
N THR A 178 -21.90 10.62 27.43
CA THR A 178 -21.09 10.57 26.21
C THR A 178 -19.93 11.55 26.32
N THR A 179 -18.70 11.05 26.44
CA THR A 179 -17.49 11.89 26.42
C THR A 179 -16.89 11.90 25.01
N LEU A 180 -16.67 13.10 24.48
CA LEU A 180 -16.09 13.28 23.15
C LEU A 180 -14.57 13.25 23.23
N SER A 181 -13.96 12.17 22.77
CA SER A 181 -12.53 12.13 22.44
C SER A 181 -12.33 12.46 20.96
N LEU A 182 -11.25 13.17 20.68
CA LEU A 182 -10.80 13.51 19.35
C LEU A 182 -9.68 12.56 18.92
N GLN A 183 -9.49 12.44 17.62
CA GLN A 183 -8.35 11.77 17.00
C GLN A 183 -7.78 12.70 15.94
N MET A 184 -6.45 12.75 15.86
CA MET A 184 -5.78 13.50 14.82
C MET A 184 -5.29 12.55 13.73
N GLN A 185 -5.77 12.73 12.51
CA GLN A 185 -5.23 12.07 11.33
C GLN A 185 -4.13 12.94 10.75
N THR A 186 -2.94 12.37 10.58
CA THR A 186 -1.77 13.06 10.03
C THR A 186 -1.43 12.52 8.66
N TYR A 187 -1.06 13.43 7.78
CA TYR A 187 -0.67 13.16 6.40
C TYR A 187 0.78 13.60 6.20
N ASP A 188 1.49 12.85 5.38
CA ASP A 188 2.80 13.25 4.91
C ASP A 188 2.66 13.94 3.55
N PRO A 189 3.48 14.96 3.25
CA PRO A 189 3.55 15.50 1.90
C PRO A 189 3.92 14.39 0.92
N TRP A 190 3.30 14.44 -0.26
CA TRP A 190 3.53 13.49 -1.33
C TRP A 190 3.89 14.24 -2.61
N TRP A 191 4.31 13.53 -3.65
CA TRP A 191 4.73 14.11 -4.91
C TRP A 191 3.90 13.53 -6.05
N SER A 192 3.44 14.38 -6.97
CA SER A 192 2.69 13.96 -8.15
C SER A 192 3.46 14.26 -9.43
N GLY A 193 3.37 13.38 -10.41
CA GLY A 193 3.90 13.63 -11.76
C GLY A 193 3.03 12.99 -12.82
N GLU A 194 3.19 13.44 -14.05
CA GLU A 194 2.45 12.93 -15.21
C GLU A 194 3.43 12.68 -16.37
N THR A 195 3.12 11.69 -17.19
CA THR A 195 3.89 11.37 -18.40
C THR A 195 3.02 10.75 -19.47
N THR A 196 3.36 10.98 -20.74
CA THR A 196 2.63 10.42 -21.88
C THR A 196 3.44 9.31 -22.51
N ILE A 197 2.85 8.12 -22.61
CA ILE A 197 3.44 6.93 -23.25
C ILE A 197 2.43 6.39 -24.27
N GLU A 198 2.83 6.31 -25.54
CA GLU A 198 1.99 5.71 -26.60
C GLU A 198 0.57 6.31 -26.67
N ASN A 199 0.48 7.64 -26.62
CA ASN A 199 -0.76 8.44 -26.59
C ASN A 199 -1.63 8.30 -25.33
N GLU A 200 -1.18 7.55 -24.32
CA GLU A 200 -1.86 7.42 -23.03
C GLU A 200 -1.15 8.27 -21.98
N ILE A 201 -1.92 9.02 -21.18
CA ILE A 201 -1.38 9.82 -20.08
C ILE A 201 -1.44 8.99 -18.79
N TYR A 202 -0.29 8.84 -18.14
CA TYR A 202 -0.14 8.19 -16.85
C TYR A 202 0.15 9.23 -15.78
N LYS A 203 -0.44 9.03 -14.61
CA LYS A 203 -0.14 9.77 -13.39
C LYS A 203 0.61 8.89 -12.41
N LEU A 204 1.45 9.55 -11.63
CA LEU A 204 2.31 8.97 -10.62
C LEU A 204 2.09 9.71 -9.30
N ALA A 205 2.06 8.97 -8.20
CA ALA A 205 2.17 9.52 -6.85
C ALA A 205 3.36 8.88 -6.12
N TYR A 206 4.12 9.69 -5.39
CA TYR A 206 5.28 9.26 -4.62
C TYR A 206 5.25 9.77 -3.18
N ASP A 207 5.43 8.88 -2.20
CA ASP A 207 5.60 9.21 -0.78
C ASP A 207 6.98 8.71 -0.29
N PRO A 208 7.97 9.62 -0.08
CA PRO A 208 9.29 9.24 0.44
C PRO A 208 9.28 8.86 1.92
N GLY A 209 8.26 9.28 2.68
CA GLY A 209 8.14 9.07 4.12
C GLY A 209 7.48 7.75 4.48
N SER A 210 6.89 7.06 3.50
CA SER A 210 6.20 5.80 3.72
C SER A 210 7.12 4.70 4.24
N LEU A 211 6.91 4.32 5.50
CA LEU A 211 7.56 3.14 6.12
C LEU A 211 6.70 1.87 6.00
N PHE A 212 5.39 2.03 5.77
CA PHE A 212 4.40 0.94 5.85
C PHE A 212 3.54 0.80 4.59
N TYR A 213 3.71 1.68 3.60
CA TYR A 213 2.95 1.73 2.35
C TYR A 213 3.93 1.89 1.18
N PRO A 214 3.50 1.70 -0.09
CA PRO A 214 4.36 1.89 -1.22
C PRO A 214 4.75 3.31 -1.31
N ASN A 215 5.99 3.47 -1.70
CA ASN A 215 6.49 4.78 -1.99
C ASN A 215 5.99 5.22 -3.36
N PHE A 216 5.63 4.33 -4.29
CA PHE A 216 5.21 4.70 -5.65
C PHE A 216 3.85 4.09 -6.05
N LEU A 217 2.99 4.90 -6.65
CA LEU A 217 1.72 4.51 -7.26
C LEU A 217 1.65 5.02 -8.70
N PHE A 218 1.17 4.18 -9.62
CA PHE A 218 0.93 4.53 -11.02
C PHE A 218 -0.52 4.22 -11.39
N ALA A 219 -1.11 5.04 -12.24
CA ALA A 219 -2.43 4.82 -12.85
C ALA A 219 -2.51 5.60 -14.17
N LYS A 220 -3.47 5.26 -15.04
CA LYS A 220 -3.85 6.17 -16.12
C LYS A 220 -4.46 7.44 -15.52
N ILE A 221 -4.41 8.56 -16.24
CA ILE A 221 -4.85 9.87 -15.71
C ILE A 221 -6.28 9.85 -15.16
N ASN A 222 -7.18 9.13 -15.83
CA ASN A 222 -8.60 9.03 -15.48
C ASN A 222 -8.92 7.88 -14.50
N ASP A 223 -7.98 6.97 -14.27
CA ASP A 223 -8.18 5.84 -13.36
C ASP A 223 -7.89 6.25 -11.92
N LYS A 224 -8.49 5.56 -10.94
CA LYS A 224 -8.10 5.74 -9.54
C LYS A 224 -6.70 5.16 -9.33
N PHE A 225 -5.95 5.75 -8.40
CA PHE A 225 -4.72 5.10 -7.95
C PHE A 225 -5.06 3.78 -7.26
N PRO A 226 -4.22 2.75 -7.42
CA PRO A 226 -4.45 1.49 -6.75
C PRO A 226 -4.42 1.69 -5.24
N THR A 227 -5.46 1.24 -4.56
CA THR A 227 -5.52 1.26 -3.09
C THR A 227 -4.99 -0.03 -2.51
N ARG A 228 -4.49 -0.04 -1.27
CA ARG A 228 -4.09 -1.30 -0.61
C ARG A 228 -5.28 -2.26 -0.38
N ALA A 229 -6.50 -1.73 -0.42
CA ALA A 229 -7.73 -2.52 -0.40
C ALA A 229 -7.96 -3.23 -1.75
N GLU A 230 -7.37 -2.73 -2.84
CA GLU A 230 -7.30 -3.43 -4.11
C GLU A 230 -6.17 -4.47 -4.01
N TYR A 231 -6.53 -5.72 -4.24
CA TYR A 231 -5.83 -6.87 -3.70
C TYR A 231 -4.48 -7.20 -4.38
N ASP A 232 -4.14 -6.49 -5.46
CA ASP A 232 -2.89 -6.65 -6.21
C ASP A 232 -1.70 -5.82 -5.67
N TYR A 233 -1.83 -5.29 -4.46
CA TYR A 233 -0.94 -4.24 -3.99
C TYR A 233 0.43 -4.76 -3.55
N ILE A 234 1.36 -4.84 -4.50
CA ILE A 234 2.79 -4.93 -4.21
C ILE A 234 3.45 -3.61 -4.53
N ASP A 235 4.05 -3.04 -3.49
CA ASP A 235 4.72 -1.77 -3.54
C ASP A 235 5.77 -1.74 -4.66
N TYR A 236 5.62 -0.82 -5.59
CA TYR A 236 6.69 -0.52 -6.53
C TYR A 236 7.85 0.10 -5.75
N LYS A 237 9.04 -0.44 -6.00
CA LYS A 237 10.30 0.08 -5.46
C LYS A 237 11.15 0.62 -6.59
N LEU A 238 12.11 1.48 -6.25
CA LEU A 238 13.19 1.78 -7.19
C LEU A 238 13.84 0.47 -7.66
N LYS A 239 14.20 0.46 -8.94
CA LYS A 239 14.68 -0.66 -9.74
C LYS A 239 13.62 -1.71 -10.12
N ASP A 240 12.37 -1.58 -9.69
CA ASP A 240 11.29 -2.40 -10.24
C ASP A 240 11.02 -2.07 -11.71
N THR A 241 10.44 -3.03 -12.43
CA THR A 241 9.96 -2.85 -13.79
C THR A 241 8.46 -2.54 -13.76
N ILE A 242 8.04 -1.58 -14.56
CA ILE A 242 6.66 -1.18 -14.79
C ILE A 242 6.33 -1.32 -16.27
N GLN A 243 5.10 -1.71 -16.57
CA GLN A 243 4.55 -1.65 -17.91
C GLN A 243 3.74 -0.36 -18.06
N LEU A 244 4.03 0.42 -19.09
CA LEU A 244 3.24 1.58 -19.49
C LEU A 244 2.97 1.47 -21.00
N GLY A 245 1.71 1.29 -21.38
CA GLY A 245 1.34 0.92 -22.74
C GLY A 245 1.88 -0.47 -23.13
N SER A 246 2.43 -0.58 -24.33
CA SER A 246 3.13 -1.78 -24.82
C SER A 246 4.62 -1.82 -24.43
N SER A 247 5.13 -0.74 -23.84
CA SER A 247 6.53 -0.59 -23.44
C SER A 247 6.76 -0.92 -21.97
N TYR A 248 7.97 -1.38 -21.66
CA TYR A 248 8.41 -1.64 -20.28
C TYR A 248 9.54 -0.71 -19.87
N PHE A 249 9.50 -0.29 -18.62
CA PHE A 249 10.45 0.65 -18.05
C PHE A 249 10.93 0.17 -16.70
N ARG A 250 12.22 0.33 -16.42
CA ARG A 250 12.76 0.21 -15.06
C ARG A 250 12.69 1.56 -14.38
N MET A 251 12.14 1.61 -13.16
CA MET A 251 12.22 2.79 -12.29
C MET A 251 13.66 2.97 -11.83
N ASP A 252 14.47 3.73 -12.56
CA ASP A 252 15.91 3.70 -12.38
C ASP A 252 16.35 4.49 -11.15
N SER A 253 16.01 5.77 -11.07
CA SER A 253 16.44 6.62 -9.96
C SER A 253 15.49 7.77 -9.76
N ILE A 254 15.56 8.39 -8.58
CA ILE A 254 14.92 9.66 -8.26
C ILE A 254 16.01 10.62 -7.80
N ASP A 255 15.94 11.89 -8.19
CA ASP A 255 16.94 12.85 -7.73
C ASP A 255 16.78 13.19 -6.23
N ASN A 256 17.83 13.76 -5.64
CA ASN A 256 17.86 14.06 -4.21
C ASN A 256 16.82 15.08 -3.77
N GLN A 257 16.27 15.87 -4.71
CA GLN A 257 15.24 16.86 -4.44
C GLN A 257 13.82 16.31 -4.61
N VAL A 258 13.68 15.05 -5.05
CA VAL A 258 12.38 14.43 -5.36
C VAL A 258 11.64 15.25 -6.44
N SER A 259 12.38 15.85 -7.36
CA SER A 259 11.84 16.68 -8.44
C SER A 259 11.70 15.91 -9.75
N ARG A 260 12.46 14.83 -9.92
CA ARG A 260 12.46 14.01 -11.14
C ARG A 260 12.60 12.53 -10.84
N LEU A 261 11.72 11.71 -11.42
CA LEU A 261 11.85 10.26 -11.50
C LEU A 261 12.37 9.89 -12.91
N PHE A 262 13.43 9.08 -12.95
CA PHE A 262 14.05 8.59 -14.18
C PHE A 262 13.59 7.16 -14.43
N LEU A 263 12.94 6.94 -15.58
CA LEU A 263 12.52 5.65 -16.08
C LEU A 263 13.40 5.24 -17.24
N LYS A 264 14.11 4.11 -17.11
CA LYS A 264 14.92 3.56 -18.19
C LYS A 264 14.06 2.64 -19.04
N LYS A 265 13.87 2.95 -20.32
CA LYS A 265 13.10 2.05 -21.21
C LYS A 265 13.88 0.75 -21.41
N LEU A 266 13.19 -0.38 -21.37
CA LEU A 266 13.80 -1.70 -21.48
C LEU A 266 13.50 -2.30 -22.85
N ALA A 267 14.56 -2.68 -23.58
CA ALA A 267 14.45 -3.48 -24.80
C ALA A 267 14.29 -4.96 -24.43
N ILE A 268 13.11 -5.32 -23.94
CA ILE A 268 12.84 -6.66 -23.43
C ILE A 268 12.52 -7.59 -24.60
N LYS A 269 13.35 -8.63 -24.80
CA LYS A 269 13.10 -9.73 -25.75
C LYS A 269 12.44 -10.97 -25.10
N GLU A 270 12.59 -11.14 -23.79
CA GLU A 270 12.04 -12.28 -23.04
C GLU A 270 10.75 -11.89 -22.31
N LYS A 271 9.73 -12.76 -22.33
CA LYS A 271 8.45 -12.53 -21.64
C LYS A 271 8.73 -12.21 -20.17
N LEU A 272 8.31 -11.01 -19.75
CA LEU A 272 8.45 -10.58 -18.37
C LEU A 272 7.79 -11.58 -17.44
N THR A 273 8.48 -11.86 -16.34
CA THR A 273 7.88 -12.54 -15.20
C THR A 273 7.48 -11.51 -14.20
N GLY A 274 6.18 -11.32 -14.06
CA GLY A 274 5.61 -10.40 -13.11
C GLY A 274 4.74 -11.12 -12.10
N TYR A 275 4.66 -10.57 -10.91
CA TYR A 275 3.91 -11.13 -9.79
C TYR A 275 2.61 -10.36 -9.54
N ARG A 276 2.32 -9.32 -10.34
CA ARG A 276 1.10 -8.51 -10.25
C ARG A 276 0.04 -8.98 -11.23
N ARG A 277 -1.21 -8.58 -10.97
CA ARG A 277 -2.33 -8.72 -11.89
C ARG A 277 -1.98 -8.13 -13.25
N GLY A 278 -2.40 -8.83 -14.30
CA GLY A 278 -2.10 -8.47 -15.68
C GLY A 278 -0.73 -8.96 -16.17
N GLU A 279 0.21 -9.27 -15.28
CA GLU A 279 1.53 -9.77 -15.66
C GLU A 279 1.49 -11.28 -15.89
N THR A 280 2.42 -11.79 -16.72
CA THR A 280 2.62 -13.23 -16.91
C THR A 280 3.70 -13.74 -15.96
N ILE A 281 3.50 -14.89 -15.33
CA ILE A 281 4.54 -15.55 -14.53
C ILE A 281 5.34 -16.56 -15.38
N LYS A 282 6.54 -16.92 -14.90
CA LYS A 282 7.25 -18.12 -15.37
C LYS A 282 6.45 -19.35 -14.96
N ASP A 283 6.46 -20.39 -15.79
CA ASP A 283 5.89 -21.67 -15.37
C ASP A 283 6.64 -22.19 -14.14
N ILE A 284 5.89 -22.46 -13.06
CA ILE A 284 6.45 -22.94 -11.80
C ILE A 284 6.34 -24.46 -11.82
N ARG A 285 7.50 -25.12 -11.80
CA ARG A 285 7.62 -26.57 -11.61
C ARG A 285 7.80 -26.87 -10.15
N PHE A 286 7.12 -27.89 -9.66
CA PHE A 286 7.13 -28.27 -8.24
C PHE A 286 6.96 -29.77 -8.06
N ILE A 287 7.39 -30.26 -6.90
CA ILE A 287 7.15 -31.63 -6.44
C ILE A 287 6.02 -31.55 -5.42
N ASP A 288 4.94 -32.28 -5.65
CA ASP A 288 3.79 -32.28 -4.75
C ASP A 288 4.02 -33.18 -3.51
N MET A 289 3.03 -33.18 -2.62
CA MET A 289 3.02 -34.00 -1.40
C MET A 289 2.99 -35.53 -1.66
N ASN A 290 2.73 -35.95 -2.90
CA ASN A 290 2.77 -37.35 -3.34
C ASN A 290 4.07 -37.67 -4.11
N LEU A 291 5.06 -36.78 -4.06
CA LEU A 291 6.35 -36.90 -4.74
C LEU A 291 6.25 -36.92 -6.28
N LYS A 292 5.13 -36.43 -6.84
CA LYS A 292 4.96 -36.28 -8.28
C LYS A 292 5.43 -34.89 -8.72
N THR A 293 6.20 -34.87 -9.79
CA THR A 293 6.60 -33.63 -10.48
C THR A 293 5.42 -33.12 -11.31
N ASN A 294 5.02 -31.87 -11.08
CA ASN A 294 3.98 -31.18 -11.86
C ASN A 294 4.45 -29.75 -12.21
N SER A 295 3.65 -29.04 -13.01
CA SER A 295 3.80 -27.60 -13.25
C SER A 295 2.45 -26.88 -13.34
N LEU A 296 2.45 -25.55 -13.27
CA LEU A 296 1.24 -24.76 -13.43
C LEU A 296 0.62 -24.94 -14.83
N SER A 297 1.46 -24.93 -15.88
CA SER A 297 1.00 -25.19 -17.24
C SER A 297 0.33 -26.56 -17.39
N GLN A 298 0.82 -27.58 -16.68
CA GLN A 298 0.22 -28.91 -16.72
C GLN A 298 -1.19 -28.91 -16.11
N LEU A 299 -1.40 -28.21 -14.99
CA LEU A 299 -2.73 -28.08 -14.38
C LEU A 299 -3.70 -27.32 -15.28
N LEU A 300 -3.21 -26.33 -16.03
CA LEU A 300 -3.99 -25.56 -17.03
C LEU A 300 -4.36 -26.36 -18.29
N THR A 301 -3.87 -27.59 -18.46
CA THR A 301 -4.34 -28.46 -19.55
C THR A 301 -5.72 -29.05 -19.28
N GLN A 302 -6.10 -29.17 -18.00
CA GLN A 302 -7.34 -29.79 -17.54
C GLN A 302 -8.41 -28.76 -17.13
N ASN A 303 -8.00 -27.53 -16.84
CA ASN A 303 -8.86 -26.47 -16.32
C ASN A 303 -8.57 -25.15 -17.03
N GLU A 304 -9.55 -24.24 -17.03
CA GLU A 304 -9.39 -22.89 -17.60
C GLU A 304 -8.44 -22.03 -16.78
N TYR A 305 -8.48 -22.22 -15.46
CA TYR A 305 -7.70 -21.47 -14.49
C TYR A 305 -6.98 -22.36 -13.48
N VAL A 306 -5.92 -21.81 -12.91
CA VAL A 306 -5.29 -22.35 -11.69
C VAL A 306 -5.37 -21.29 -10.60
N LEU A 307 -5.94 -21.67 -9.46
CA LEU A 307 -5.87 -20.92 -8.21
C LEU A 307 -4.65 -21.39 -7.41
N ILE A 308 -3.68 -20.51 -7.25
CA ILE A 308 -2.50 -20.72 -6.41
C ILE A 308 -2.78 -20.15 -5.02
N ASP A 309 -2.71 -21.00 -4.00
CA ASP A 309 -2.92 -20.65 -2.60
C ASP A 309 -1.60 -20.76 -1.81
N PHE A 310 -1.11 -19.65 -1.26
CA PHE A 310 0.02 -19.65 -0.33
C PHE A 310 -0.47 -19.60 1.10
N TRP A 311 -0.19 -20.65 1.89
CA TRP A 311 -0.72 -20.82 3.24
C TRP A 311 0.29 -21.51 4.18
N GLY A 312 -0.12 -21.77 5.43
CA GLY A 312 0.64 -22.57 6.41
C GLY A 312 -0.21 -22.93 7.63
N THR A 313 0.15 -23.98 8.36
CA THR A 313 -0.60 -24.47 9.53
C THR A 313 -0.51 -23.52 10.74
N TRP A 314 0.48 -22.63 10.76
CA TRP A 314 0.63 -21.57 11.75
C TRP A 314 -0.23 -20.33 11.44
N CYS A 315 -0.87 -20.26 10.26
CA CYS A 315 -1.62 -19.11 9.79
C CYS A 315 -3.11 -19.22 10.13
N ALA A 316 -3.54 -18.61 11.23
CA ALA A 316 -4.94 -18.64 11.67
C ALA A 316 -5.95 -18.13 10.61
N PRO A 317 -5.70 -17.03 9.87
CA PRO A 317 -6.59 -16.63 8.78
C PRO A 317 -6.68 -17.65 7.64
N CYS A 318 -5.59 -18.37 7.33
CA CYS A 318 -5.57 -19.39 6.30
C CYS A 318 -6.49 -20.57 6.68
N ILE A 319 -6.36 -21.05 7.92
CA ILE A 319 -7.19 -22.13 8.47
C ILE A 319 -8.68 -21.76 8.41
N LYS A 320 -9.01 -20.52 8.76
CA LYS A 320 -10.39 -20.01 8.73
C LYS A 320 -11.00 -20.02 7.33
N LEU A 321 -10.19 -19.93 6.27
CA LEU A 321 -10.64 -19.91 4.87
C LEU A 321 -10.60 -21.29 4.18
N THR A 322 -10.10 -22.34 4.85
CA THR A 322 -10.10 -23.70 4.28
C THR A 322 -11.50 -24.15 3.81
N PRO A 323 -12.60 -23.96 4.58
CA PRO A 323 -13.93 -24.34 4.12
C PRO A 323 -14.38 -23.60 2.84
N ASP A 324 -13.99 -22.33 2.70
CA ASP A 324 -14.32 -21.53 1.52
C ASP A 324 -13.57 -22.05 0.27
N LEU A 325 -12.32 -22.51 0.42
CA LEU A 325 -11.55 -23.15 -0.67
C LEU A 325 -12.14 -24.51 -1.08
N VAL A 326 -12.52 -25.34 -0.11
CA VAL A 326 -13.19 -26.63 -0.37
C VAL A 326 -14.49 -26.40 -1.15
N LYS A 327 -15.29 -25.42 -0.73
CA LYS A 327 -16.51 -25.03 -1.44
C LYS A 327 -16.20 -24.53 -2.85
N LEU A 328 -15.21 -23.66 -3.02
CA LEU A 328 -14.80 -23.16 -4.34
C LEU A 328 -14.40 -24.30 -5.28
N LYS A 329 -13.63 -25.30 -4.80
CA LYS A 329 -13.28 -26.46 -5.63
C LYS A 329 -14.50 -27.29 -6.02
N THR A 330 -15.45 -27.44 -5.10
CA THR A 330 -16.69 -28.19 -5.32
C THR A 330 -17.62 -27.51 -6.31
N ASP A 331 -17.70 -26.18 -6.26
CA ASP A 331 -18.57 -25.38 -7.13
C ASP A 331 -18.02 -25.25 -8.56
N PHE A 332 -16.69 -25.34 -8.75
CA PHE A 332 -16.02 -25.13 -10.04
C PHE A 332 -15.03 -26.25 -10.42
N PRO A 333 -15.43 -27.54 -10.38
CA PRO A 333 -14.49 -28.66 -10.49
C PRO A 333 -13.74 -28.71 -11.83
N ASP A 334 -14.42 -28.33 -12.92
CA ASP A 334 -13.89 -28.39 -14.29
C ASP A 334 -13.30 -27.05 -14.77
N ARG A 335 -13.61 -25.94 -14.08
CA ARG A 335 -13.09 -24.61 -14.45
C ARG A 335 -11.79 -24.25 -13.77
N VAL A 336 -11.62 -24.61 -12.50
CA VAL A 336 -10.46 -24.22 -11.70
C VAL A 336 -9.78 -25.41 -11.05
N SER A 337 -8.46 -25.49 -11.24
CA SER A 337 -7.58 -26.34 -10.46
C SER A 337 -7.02 -25.54 -9.29
N ILE A 338 -6.93 -26.14 -8.09
CA ILE A 338 -6.29 -25.49 -6.94
C ILE A 338 -4.93 -26.14 -6.69
N VAL A 339 -3.90 -25.31 -6.49
CA VAL A 339 -2.61 -25.73 -5.99
C VAL A 339 -2.23 -24.93 -4.75
N SER A 340 -2.07 -25.62 -3.62
CA SER A 340 -1.76 -25.00 -2.34
C SER A 340 -0.30 -25.19 -1.97
N PHE A 341 0.46 -24.11 -1.91
CA PHE A 341 1.84 -24.05 -1.44
C PHE A 341 1.88 -23.77 0.07
N ALA A 342 2.05 -24.83 0.85
CA ALA A 342 2.17 -24.76 2.30
C ALA A 342 3.60 -24.36 2.69
N TYR A 343 3.79 -23.12 3.16
CA TYR A 343 5.07 -22.66 3.70
C TYR A 343 5.12 -22.91 5.21
N ASP A 344 5.79 -23.98 5.61
CA ASP A 344 5.74 -24.49 6.98
C ASP A 344 7.06 -25.16 7.39
N GLU A 345 7.25 -25.36 8.70
CA GLU A 345 8.44 -26.00 9.25
C GLU A 345 8.34 -27.53 9.19
N GLU A 346 7.13 -28.07 9.34
CA GLU A 346 6.90 -29.51 9.52
C GLU A 346 5.92 -30.09 8.48
N ARG A 347 6.44 -30.94 7.61
CA ARG A 347 5.67 -31.59 6.53
C ARG A 347 4.50 -32.43 7.06
N ASN A 348 4.68 -33.12 8.19
CA ASN A 348 3.66 -34.01 8.76
C ASN A 348 2.45 -33.24 9.31
N LYS A 349 2.68 -32.04 9.86
CA LYS A 349 1.58 -31.15 10.30
C LYS A 349 0.72 -30.73 9.12
N VAL A 350 1.37 -30.33 8.02
CA VAL A 350 0.69 -30.00 6.77
C VAL A 350 -0.11 -31.19 6.23
N ALA A 351 0.50 -32.37 6.14
CA ALA A 351 -0.18 -33.58 5.67
C ALA A 351 -1.42 -33.94 6.50
N SER A 352 -1.30 -33.92 7.84
CA SER A 352 -2.40 -34.24 8.74
C SER A 352 -3.55 -33.24 8.60
N TYR A 353 -3.24 -31.96 8.44
CA TYR A 353 -4.25 -30.92 8.25
C TYR A 353 -5.02 -31.10 6.92
N ILE A 354 -4.29 -31.38 5.83
CA ILE A 354 -4.87 -31.63 4.49
C ILE A 354 -5.90 -32.75 4.54
N GLU A 355 -5.54 -33.88 5.17
CA GLU A 355 -6.42 -35.05 5.31
C GLU A 355 -7.64 -34.74 6.18
N GLN A 356 -7.45 -34.08 7.32
CA GLN A 356 -8.54 -33.75 8.25
C GLN A 356 -9.59 -32.80 7.65
N HIS A 357 -9.22 -31.97 6.66
CA HIS A 357 -10.06 -30.89 6.14
C HIS A 357 -10.49 -31.12 4.68
N ASP A 358 -10.39 -32.35 4.18
CA ASP A 358 -10.81 -32.76 2.84
C ASP A 358 -10.27 -31.84 1.73
N MET A 359 -9.00 -31.42 1.87
CA MET A 359 -8.35 -30.55 0.89
C MET A 359 -7.92 -31.35 -0.35
N ASN A 360 -8.89 -31.88 -1.09
CA ASN A 360 -8.69 -32.84 -2.18
C ASN A 360 -8.22 -32.19 -3.49
N TRP A 361 -7.00 -31.63 -3.48
CA TRP A 361 -6.33 -31.04 -4.64
C TRP A 361 -4.80 -31.13 -4.50
N THR A 362 -4.04 -30.48 -5.39
CA THR A 362 -2.57 -30.58 -5.38
C THR A 362 -1.97 -29.72 -4.27
N HIS A 363 -1.11 -30.31 -3.45
CA HIS A 363 -0.40 -29.63 -2.36
C HIS A 363 1.11 -29.68 -2.54
N VAL A 364 1.78 -28.58 -2.21
CA VAL A 364 3.24 -28.46 -2.24
C VAL A 364 3.72 -28.07 -0.86
N PHE A 365 4.60 -28.85 -0.26
CA PHE A 365 5.29 -28.46 0.98
C PHE A 365 6.54 -27.66 0.65
N ILE A 366 6.58 -26.43 1.16
CA ILE A 366 7.75 -25.57 1.14
C ILE A 366 8.29 -25.50 2.56
N LYS A 367 9.48 -26.08 2.79
CA LYS A 367 10.15 -25.99 4.09
C LYS A 367 10.60 -24.56 4.40
N GLY A 368 10.18 -24.02 5.53
CA GLY A 368 10.82 -22.86 6.16
C GLY A 368 9.93 -22.12 7.15
N ASN A 369 10.45 -21.00 7.63
CA ASN A 369 9.81 -20.20 8.67
C ASN A 369 9.35 -18.85 8.08
N ALA A 370 8.06 -18.55 8.18
CA ALA A 370 7.48 -17.31 7.66
C ALA A 370 8.04 -16.03 8.30
N LYS A 371 8.62 -16.12 9.50
CA LYS A 371 9.32 -15.01 10.18
C LYS A 371 10.82 -14.97 9.87
N GLY A 372 11.35 -15.95 9.15
CA GLY A 372 12.76 -16.04 8.78
C GLY A 372 13.16 -15.06 7.67
N LYS A 373 14.44 -14.72 7.57
CA LYS A 373 14.96 -13.80 6.53
C LYS A 373 15.18 -14.48 5.17
N ASN A 374 15.37 -15.81 5.18
CA ASN A 374 15.71 -16.58 3.99
C ASN A 374 14.50 -17.32 3.45
N HIS A 375 13.76 -16.66 2.57
CA HIS A 375 12.61 -17.28 1.91
C HIS A 375 13.01 -18.13 0.69
N PRO A 376 12.25 -19.20 0.39
CA PRO A 376 12.39 -19.99 -0.83
C PRO A 376 12.13 -19.18 -2.10
N ARG A 377 12.64 -19.68 -3.23
CA ARG A 377 12.60 -18.95 -4.51
C ARG A 377 11.18 -18.58 -4.94
N VAL A 378 10.21 -19.51 -4.87
CA VAL A 378 8.82 -19.23 -5.28
C VAL A 378 8.18 -18.10 -4.46
N ILE A 379 8.46 -18.04 -3.15
CA ILE A 379 8.00 -16.97 -2.25
C ILE A 379 8.64 -15.62 -2.62
N LYS A 380 9.94 -15.62 -2.97
CA LYS A 380 10.68 -14.41 -3.38
C LYS A 380 10.25 -13.91 -4.76
N ASP A 381 10.22 -14.79 -5.75
CA ASP A 381 9.94 -14.48 -7.16
C ASP A 381 8.50 -13.94 -7.31
N LEU A 382 7.54 -14.50 -6.56
CA LEU A 382 6.15 -14.02 -6.52
C LEU A 382 5.87 -12.97 -5.43
N ARG A 383 6.91 -12.53 -4.70
CA ARG A 383 6.84 -11.56 -3.60
C ARG A 383 5.69 -11.84 -2.62
N ILE A 384 5.57 -13.07 -2.15
CA ILE A 384 4.57 -13.46 -1.15
C ILE A 384 5.02 -12.92 0.22
N GLN A 385 4.34 -11.88 0.71
CA GLN A 385 4.66 -11.18 1.97
C GLN A 385 3.62 -11.42 3.08
N THR A 386 2.41 -11.82 2.72
CA THR A 386 1.27 -12.00 3.63
C THR A 386 0.62 -13.36 3.36
N TYR A 387 0.01 -13.96 4.38
CA TYR A 387 -0.68 -15.25 4.26
C TYR A 387 -2.11 -15.13 4.83
N PRO A 388 -3.13 -15.69 4.16
CA PRO A 388 -3.05 -16.33 2.86
C PRO A 388 -2.86 -15.32 1.72
N THR A 389 -2.18 -15.74 0.65
CA THR A 389 -2.14 -15.02 -0.63
C THR A 389 -2.69 -15.94 -1.72
N PHE A 390 -3.62 -15.42 -2.52
CA PHE A 390 -4.23 -16.12 -3.65
C PHE A 390 -3.82 -15.47 -4.97
N LEU A 391 -3.49 -16.29 -5.97
CA LEU A 391 -3.32 -15.85 -7.38
C LEU A 391 -4.21 -16.72 -8.25
N LEU A 392 -5.08 -16.10 -9.06
CA LEU A 392 -5.80 -16.79 -10.14
C LEU A 392 -5.06 -16.53 -11.45
N ILE A 393 -4.65 -17.60 -12.13
CA ILE A 393 -3.96 -17.51 -13.42
C ILE A 393 -4.74 -18.22 -14.53
N ASN A 394 -4.58 -17.75 -15.77
CA ASN A 394 -5.17 -18.37 -16.97
C ASN A 394 -4.16 -19.21 -17.78
N LYS A 395 -4.60 -19.76 -18.91
CA LYS A 395 -3.78 -20.62 -19.81
C LYS A 395 -2.51 -19.97 -20.35
N GLU A 396 -2.44 -18.63 -20.42
CA GLU A 396 -1.23 -17.91 -20.84
C GLU A 396 -0.25 -17.66 -19.69
N LEU A 397 -0.53 -18.21 -18.50
CA LEU A 397 0.14 -17.94 -17.22
C LEU A 397 0.02 -16.47 -16.79
N LYS A 398 -1.03 -15.77 -17.25
CA LYS A 398 -1.32 -14.39 -16.86
C LYS A 398 -2.08 -14.39 -15.54
N ILE A 399 -1.64 -13.57 -14.60
CA ILE A 399 -2.34 -13.34 -13.33
C ILE A 399 -3.60 -12.52 -13.63
N ILE A 400 -4.76 -13.14 -13.49
CA ILE A 400 -6.08 -12.52 -13.70
C ILE A 400 -6.53 -11.79 -12.44
N GLU A 401 -6.24 -12.38 -11.29
CA GLU A 401 -6.54 -11.81 -9.98
C GLU A 401 -5.47 -12.19 -8.97
N ARG A 402 -5.20 -11.30 -8.00
CA ARG A 402 -4.23 -11.53 -6.93
C ARG A 402 -4.73 -10.87 -5.66
N GLY A 403 -4.61 -11.55 -4.53
CA GLY A 403 -5.02 -10.95 -3.27
C GLY A 403 -4.74 -11.71 -1.99
N TYR A 404 -5.26 -11.16 -0.90
CA TYR A 404 -5.11 -11.69 0.45
C TYR A 404 -6.47 -11.85 1.13
N GLY A 405 -6.59 -12.85 2.00
CA GLY A 405 -7.73 -12.99 2.89
C GLY A 405 -9.06 -13.31 2.18
N LYS A 406 -10.16 -13.08 2.88
CA LYS A 406 -11.49 -13.55 2.50
C LYS A 406 -12.02 -12.87 1.25
N GLU A 407 -11.81 -11.57 1.17
CA GLU A 407 -12.36 -10.73 0.11
C GLU A 407 -11.71 -11.04 -1.25
N SER A 408 -10.41 -11.38 -1.28
CA SER A 408 -9.76 -11.85 -2.50
C SER A 408 -10.39 -13.15 -3.02
N LEU A 409 -10.67 -14.10 -2.13
CA LEU A 409 -11.31 -15.36 -2.49
C LEU A 409 -12.75 -15.15 -3.00
N HIS A 410 -13.47 -14.19 -2.43
CA HIS A 410 -14.79 -13.76 -2.92
C HIS A 410 -14.70 -13.22 -4.35
N GLN A 411 -13.76 -12.33 -4.65
CA GLN A 411 -13.61 -11.79 -6.01
C GLN A 411 -13.23 -12.85 -7.04
N ILE A 412 -12.32 -13.76 -6.68
CA ILE A 412 -11.98 -14.91 -7.52
C ILE A 412 -13.24 -15.72 -7.84
N ARG A 413 -14.12 -15.93 -6.85
CA ARG A 413 -15.41 -16.59 -7.07
C ARG A 413 -16.30 -15.81 -8.03
N GLU A 414 -16.44 -14.49 -7.86
CA GLU A 414 -17.23 -13.65 -8.78
C GLU A 414 -16.69 -13.71 -10.21
N LEU A 415 -15.37 -13.65 -10.40
CA LEU A 415 -14.75 -13.78 -11.73
C LEU A 415 -15.04 -15.14 -12.38
N LEU A 416 -15.06 -16.21 -11.58
CA LEU A 416 -15.43 -17.56 -12.04
C LEU A 416 -16.94 -17.69 -12.33
N LEU A 417 -17.79 -16.80 -11.79
CA LEU A 417 -19.23 -16.74 -12.09
C LEU A 417 -19.52 -15.89 -13.34
N GLU A 418 -18.99 -14.67 -13.42
CA GLU A 418 -19.25 -13.74 -14.53
C GLU A 418 -18.90 -14.35 -15.89
N GLN A 419 -17.79 -15.10 -15.97
CA GLN A 419 -17.38 -15.75 -17.21
C GLN A 419 -18.06 -17.10 -17.46
N SER A 420 -19.08 -17.47 -16.68
CA SER A 420 -19.98 -18.60 -16.98
C SER A 420 -21.23 -18.17 -17.75
N GLU A 421 -21.54 -16.87 -17.78
CA GLU A 421 -22.76 -16.33 -18.42
C GLU A 421 -22.52 -15.85 -19.86
N GLU A 422 -21.27 -15.73 -20.30
CA GLU A 422 -20.88 -15.33 -21.68
C GLU A 422 -20.63 -16.52 -22.64
N GLN A 423 -20.84 -17.76 -22.18
CA GLN A 423 -20.82 -18.99 -22.99
C GLN A 423 -22.21 -19.60 -23.03
#